data_AF-A0A2E3MRZ3-F1
#
_entry.id   AF-A0A2E3MRZ3-F1
#
_cell.length_a   1.000
_cell.length_b   1.000
_cell.length_c   1.000
_cell.angle_alpha   90.00
_cell.angle_beta   90.00
_cell.angle_gamma   90.00
#
_symmetry.space_group_name_H-M   'P 1'
#
loop_
_entity.id
_entity.type
_entity.pdbx_description
1 polymer ?
#
loop_
_entity_poly.entity_id
_entity_poly.type
_entity_poly.pdbx_seq_one_letter_code
_entity_poly.pdbx_strand_id
1 'polypeptide(L)'
;MVSLALSVFWQAALADDRLDRVGQLWAPDVEWHLENSTYQGNPYDVIATATFVHVPSGVQHTTGMFYDGDGVWKFRFTGTRIGQWSFTTRSGDPDLDGHRGTVSVRGDAAASGRGFITSLAGKWARPSGRHGSLQAFVPQLV
;
A
#
# COMPACT_ATOMS: atom_id res chain seq x y z
N MET A 1 34.50 -5.10 48.98
CA MET A 1 33.59 -4.24 48.20
C MET A 1 33.62 -4.72 46.76
N VAL A 2 32.53 -5.30 46.28
CA VAL A 2 32.42 -5.90 44.94
C VAL A 2 32.09 -4.80 43.94
N SER A 3 32.90 -4.66 42.90
CA SER A 3 32.73 -3.67 41.83
C SER A 3 31.78 -4.25 40.78
N LEU A 4 30.65 -3.58 40.53
CA LEU A 4 29.70 -3.92 39.46
C LEU A 4 30.08 -3.17 38.18
N ALA A 5 30.52 -3.90 37.17
CA ALA A 5 30.68 -3.35 35.83
C ALA A 5 29.30 -3.32 35.14
N LEU A 6 28.84 -2.13 34.76
CA LEU A 6 27.62 -1.92 33.99
C LEU A 6 27.93 -2.12 32.51
N SER A 7 27.52 -3.24 31.93
CA SER A 7 27.63 -3.47 30.48
C SER A 7 26.46 -2.79 29.76
N VAL A 8 26.76 -1.73 28.99
CA VAL A 8 25.80 -1.11 28.08
C VAL A 8 25.78 -1.93 26.80
N PHE A 9 24.71 -2.70 26.59
CA PHE A 9 24.46 -3.40 25.34
C PHE A 9 23.83 -2.42 24.35
N TRP A 10 24.56 -2.09 23.30
CA TRP A 10 23.98 -1.43 22.13
C TRP A 10 23.18 -2.48 21.35
N GLN A 11 21.86 -2.43 21.45
CA GLN A 11 21.00 -3.10 20.46
C GLN A 11 21.03 -2.23 19.21
N ALA A 12 21.72 -2.69 18.16
CA ALA A 12 21.41 -2.23 16.82
C ALA A 12 19.96 -2.62 16.54
N ALA A 13 19.08 -1.63 16.39
CA ALA A 13 17.76 -1.87 15.82
C ALA A 13 18.01 -2.45 14.43
N LEU A 14 17.68 -3.73 14.22
CA LEU A 14 17.51 -4.23 12.85
C LEU A 14 16.40 -3.38 12.26
N ALA A 15 16.69 -2.60 11.22
CA ALA A 15 15.66 -2.00 10.41
C ALA A 15 14.71 -3.13 10.02
N ASP A 16 13.44 -3.01 10.37
CA ASP A 16 12.42 -3.96 9.95
C ASP A 16 12.23 -3.73 8.45
N ASP A 17 13.08 -4.37 7.63
CA ASP A 17 13.03 -4.40 6.16
C ASP A 17 11.77 -5.11 5.63
N ARG A 18 10.78 -5.31 6.50
CA ARG A 18 9.50 -5.87 6.14
C ARG A 18 8.67 -4.77 5.51
N LEU A 19 8.32 -4.99 4.26
CA LEU A 19 7.35 -4.18 3.54
C LEU A 19 5.90 -4.49 3.97
N ASP A 20 5.70 -5.16 5.10
CA ASP A 20 4.38 -5.45 5.65
C ASP A 20 3.74 -4.20 6.25
N ARG A 21 2.45 -3.97 5.99
CA ARG A 21 1.72 -2.79 6.46
C ARG A 21 0.31 -3.14 6.94
N VAL A 22 -0.33 -2.19 7.63
CA VAL A 22 -1.75 -2.22 7.94
C VAL A 22 -2.40 -1.04 7.21
N GLY A 23 -3.48 -1.32 6.47
CA GLY A 23 -4.24 -0.32 5.73
C GLY A 23 -5.69 -0.25 6.18
N GLN A 24 -6.40 0.76 5.70
CA GLN A 24 -7.85 0.91 5.90
C GLN A 24 -8.60 0.70 4.58
N LEU A 25 -9.87 0.34 4.68
CA LEU A 25 -10.76 0.25 3.54
C LEU A 25 -11.00 1.65 2.94
N TRP A 26 -10.69 1.80 1.66
CA TRP A 26 -10.84 2.99 0.80
C TRP A 26 -9.96 4.20 1.09
N ALA A 27 -9.69 4.54 2.35
CA ALA A 27 -8.84 5.67 2.69
C ALA A 27 -8.30 5.54 4.13
N PRO A 28 -7.10 6.09 4.42
CA PRO A 28 -6.12 6.60 3.44
C PRO A 28 -5.48 5.47 2.62
N ASP A 29 -4.74 5.83 1.57
CA ASP A 29 -3.84 4.90 0.92
C ASP A 29 -2.67 4.52 1.83
N VAL A 30 -2.04 3.39 1.51
CA VAL A 30 -0.79 2.93 2.12
C VAL A 30 0.33 3.20 1.13
N GLU A 31 1.43 3.79 1.60
CA GLU A 31 2.58 4.15 0.78
C GLU A 31 3.84 3.37 1.21
N TRP A 32 4.63 2.97 0.23
CA TRP A 32 5.95 2.37 0.40
C TRP A 32 6.99 3.16 -0.37
N HIS A 33 8.21 3.15 0.14
CA HIS A 33 9.38 3.77 -0.45
C HIS A 33 10.43 2.68 -0.65
N LEU A 34 11.05 2.64 -1.82
CA LEU A 34 12.19 1.80 -2.14
C LEU A 34 13.34 2.68 -2.62
N GLU A 35 14.51 2.44 -2.04
CA GLU A 35 15.74 3.08 -2.48
C GLU A 35 16.31 2.33 -3.69
N ASN A 36 16.69 3.07 -4.71
CA ASN A 36 17.48 2.61 -5.83
C ASN A 36 18.58 3.64 -6.04
N SER A 37 19.75 3.36 -5.47
CA SER A 37 20.93 4.23 -5.61
C SER A 37 21.74 3.95 -6.89
N THR A 38 21.38 2.89 -7.63
CA THR A 38 22.13 2.42 -8.80
C THR A 38 21.47 2.75 -10.14
N TYR A 39 20.32 3.45 -10.12
CA TYR A 39 19.61 3.88 -11.32
C TYR A 39 20.51 4.64 -12.29
N GLN A 40 20.22 4.51 -13.58
CA GLN A 40 20.98 5.17 -14.64
C GLN A 40 20.06 5.95 -15.57
N GLY A 41 20.55 7.07 -16.08
CA GLY A 41 19.80 7.94 -16.98
C GLY A 41 18.75 8.79 -16.25
N ASN A 42 17.64 9.04 -16.93
CA ASN A 42 16.55 9.84 -16.37
C ASN A 42 15.67 8.95 -15.45
N PRO A 43 15.56 9.26 -14.15
CA PRO A 43 14.84 8.40 -13.20
C PRO A 43 13.33 8.30 -13.48
N TYR A 44 12.76 9.29 -14.18
CA TYR A 44 11.34 9.27 -14.56
C TYR A 44 11.04 8.29 -15.71
N ASP A 45 12.05 7.78 -16.41
CA ASP A 45 11.89 6.79 -17.49
C ASP A 45 11.95 5.34 -16.96
N VAL A 46 12.24 5.14 -15.66
CA VAL A 46 12.26 3.83 -15.03
C VAL A 46 10.83 3.31 -14.84
N ILE A 47 10.51 2.21 -15.52
CA ILE A 47 9.20 1.55 -15.45
C ILE A 47 9.22 0.51 -14.33
N ALA A 48 8.47 0.77 -13.26
CA ALA A 48 8.26 -0.19 -12.18
C ALA A 48 6.79 -0.20 -11.73
N THR A 49 6.32 -1.35 -11.24
CA THR A 49 4.94 -1.57 -10.81
C THR A 49 4.88 -2.42 -9.54
N ALA A 50 3.77 -2.36 -8.83
CA ALA A 50 3.45 -3.25 -7.71
C ALA A 50 2.08 -3.91 -7.96
N THR A 51 2.04 -5.24 -7.95
CA THR A 51 0.79 -6.01 -8.08
C THR A 51 0.37 -6.54 -6.72
N PHE A 52 -0.80 -6.12 -6.25
CA PHE A 52 -1.44 -6.52 -5.02
C PHE A 52 -2.50 -7.58 -5.30
N VAL A 53 -2.54 -8.66 -4.50
CA VAL A 53 -3.49 -9.75 -4.62
C VAL A 53 -4.22 -9.95 -3.29
N HIS A 54 -5.55 -9.86 -3.30
CA HIS A 54 -6.37 -10.14 -2.13
C HIS A 54 -6.41 -11.64 -1.88
N VAL A 55 -5.79 -12.09 -0.78
CA VAL A 55 -5.57 -13.53 -0.52
C VAL A 55 -6.88 -14.33 -0.53
N PRO A 56 -7.97 -13.89 0.14
CA PRO A 56 -9.23 -14.66 0.15
C PRO A 56 -9.96 -14.73 -1.19
N SER A 57 -9.84 -13.73 -2.07
CA SER A 57 -10.69 -13.65 -3.28
C SER A 57 -9.95 -13.65 -4.60
N GLY A 58 -8.61 -13.60 -4.60
CA GLY A 58 -7.78 -13.58 -5.81
C GLY A 58 -7.83 -12.28 -6.62
N VAL A 59 -8.69 -11.32 -6.27
CA VAL A 59 -8.74 -9.99 -6.91
C VAL A 59 -7.39 -9.32 -6.87
N GLN A 60 -6.99 -8.75 -8.01
CA GLN A 60 -5.70 -8.11 -8.18
C GLN A 60 -5.84 -6.62 -8.50
N HIS A 61 -4.91 -5.83 -8.00
CA HIS A 61 -4.72 -4.42 -8.36
C HIS A 61 -3.25 -4.17 -8.65
N THR A 62 -2.94 -3.60 -9.80
CA THR A 62 -1.58 -3.21 -10.16
C THR A 62 -1.48 -1.69 -10.16
N THR A 63 -0.48 -1.15 -9.47
CA THR A 63 -0.18 0.28 -9.46
C THR A 63 1.22 0.53 -10.01
N GLY A 64 1.41 1.69 -10.65
CA GLY A 64 2.74 2.15 -11.04
C GLY A 64 3.51 2.67 -9.83
N MET A 65 4.83 2.50 -9.87
CA MET A 65 5.73 3.25 -9.03
C MET A 65 6.03 4.62 -9.65
N PHE A 66 6.41 5.59 -8.83
CA PHE A 66 6.84 6.90 -9.27
C PHE A 66 8.12 7.32 -8.54
N TYR A 67 9.01 7.99 -9.26
CA TYR A 67 10.19 8.60 -8.66
C TYR A 67 9.79 9.83 -7.84
N ASP A 68 10.30 9.95 -6.61
CA ASP A 68 9.99 11.05 -5.68
C ASP A 68 11.25 11.81 -5.22
N GLY A 69 12.34 11.74 -5.99
CA GLY A 69 13.61 12.39 -5.65
C GLY A 69 14.57 11.48 -4.88
N ASP A 70 15.82 11.92 -4.77
CA ASP A 70 16.87 11.30 -3.94
C ASP A 70 17.06 9.79 -4.11
N GLY A 71 16.86 9.26 -5.32
CA GLY A 71 16.97 7.82 -5.59
C GLY A 71 15.82 7.00 -5.00
N VAL A 72 14.68 7.61 -4.68
CA VAL A 72 13.53 6.94 -4.07
C VAL A 72 12.40 6.76 -5.08
N TRP A 73 11.91 5.53 -5.18
CA TRP A 73 10.66 5.20 -5.86
C TRP A 73 9.58 4.86 -4.85
N LYS A 74 8.39 5.39 -5.08
CA LYS A 74 7.24 5.17 -4.23
C LYS A 74 6.13 4.45 -4.96
N PHE A 75 5.31 3.72 -4.22
CA PHE A 75 4.03 3.21 -4.71
C PHE A 75 2.99 3.26 -3.62
N ARG A 76 1.74 3.38 -4.05
CA ARG A 76 0.58 3.49 -3.18
C ARG A 76 -0.40 2.36 -3.45
N PHE A 77 -1.13 1.99 -2.40
CA PHE A 77 -2.21 1.03 -2.46
C PHE A 77 -3.42 1.52 -1.68
N THR A 78 -4.58 1.51 -2.32
CA THR A 78 -5.86 1.73 -1.65
C THR A 78 -6.57 0.41 -1.42
N GLY A 79 -6.78 0.05 -0.16
CA GLY A 79 -7.51 -1.17 0.20
C GLY A 79 -8.95 -1.14 -0.28
N THR A 80 -9.34 -2.03 -1.21
CA THR A 80 -10.72 -2.10 -1.73
C THR A 80 -11.53 -3.24 -1.11
N ARG A 81 -10.87 -4.15 -0.37
CA ARG A 81 -11.48 -5.26 0.36
C ARG A 81 -10.79 -5.45 1.69
N ILE A 82 -11.57 -5.72 2.74
CA ILE A 82 -11.06 -6.09 4.06
C ILE A 82 -10.41 -7.47 3.96
N GLY A 83 -9.25 -7.61 4.59
CA GLY A 83 -8.52 -8.86 4.63
C GLY A 83 -7.05 -8.67 4.29
N GLN A 84 -6.33 -9.79 4.22
CA GLN A 84 -4.94 -9.79 3.86
C GLN A 84 -4.78 -9.67 2.35
N TRP A 85 -3.89 -8.79 1.94
CA TRP A 85 -3.35 -8.70 0.60
C TRP A 85 -1.86 -9.03 0.64
N SER A 86 -1.34 -9.67 -0.41
CA SER A 86 0.10 -9.76 -0.67
C SER A 86 0.43 -8.88 -1.87
N PHE A 87 1.68 -8.46 -2.01
CA PHE A 87 2.13 -7.80 -3.23
C PHE A 87 3.50 -8.25 -3.69
N THR A 88 3.79 -8.00 -4.96
CA THR A 88 5.12 -8.17 -5.55
C THR A 88 5.40 -7.04 -6.53
N THR A 89 6.63 -6.50 -6.52
CA THR A 89 7.05 -5.46 -7.46
C THR A 89 7.64 -6.07 -8.72
N ARG A 90 7.56 -5.32 -9.83
CA ARG A 90 8.13 -5.70 -11.13
C ARG A 90 8.80 -4.51 -11.79
N SER A 91 10.06 -4.67 -12.20
CA SER A 91 10.83 -3.66 -12.92
C SER A 91 11.88 -4.32 -13.83
N GLY A 92 12.38 -3.58 -14.83
CA GLY A 92 13.62 -3.93 -15.52
C GLY A 92 14.87 -3.54 -14.73
N ASP A 93 14.71 -2.64 -13.75
CA ASP A 93 15.74 -2.25 -12.80
C ASP A 93 15.76 -3.24 -11.63
N PRO A 94 16.92 -3.88 -11.33
CA PRO A 94 17.01 -4.93 -10.32
C PRO A 94 16.77 -4.44 -8.89
N ASP A 95 17.04 -3.17 -8.58
CA ASP A 95 16.84 -2.62 -7.23
C ASP A 95 15.35 -2.39 -6.93
N LEU A 96 14.50 -2.35 -7.96
CA LEU A 96 13.05 -2.17 -7.84
C LEU A 96 12.25 -3.45 -8.14
N ASP A 97 12.89 -4.52 -8.60
CA ASP A 97 12.24 -5.78 -9.00
C ASP A 97 12.12 -6.78 -7.84
N GLY A 98 11.02 -7.53 -7.81
CA GLY A 98 10.91 -8.71 -6.95
C GLY A 98 10.69 -8.47 -5.46
N HIS A 99 10.52 -7.23 -5.01
CA HIS A 99 10.18 -6.89 -3.63
C HIS A 99 8.80 -7.44 -3.27
N ARG A 100 8.64 -7.92 -2.03
CA ARG A 100 7.40 -8.57 -1.56
C ARG A 100 7.00 -8.05 -0.19
N GLY A 101 5.70 -8.00 0.04
CA GLY A 101 5.14 -7.68 1.34
C GLY A 101 3.66 -8.02 1.41
N THR A 102 3.07 -7.72 2.55
CA THR A 102 1.64 -7.90 2.80
C THR A 102 1.01 -6.61 3.31
N VAL A 103 -0.30 -6.46 3.09
CA VAL A 103 -1.09 -5.41 3.75
C VAL A 103 -2.36 -5.98 4.35
N SER A 104 -2.52 -5.80 5.65
CA SER A 104 -3.76 -6.15 6.37
C SER A 104 -4.73 -4.98 6.27
N VAL A 105 -5.73 -5.08 5.39
CA VAL A 105 -6.76 -4.06 5.23
C VAL A 105 -7.86 -4.26 6.25
N ARG A 106 -8.08 -3.27 7.09
CA ARG A 106 -9.14 -3.25 8.11
C ARG A 106 -10.30 -2.39 7.65
N GLY A 107 -11.52 -2.82 7.95
CA GLY A 107 -12.70 -1.96 7.86
C GLY A 107 -13.06 -1.49 9.24
N ASP A 108 -13.17 -0.18 9.42
CA ASP A 108 -13.76 0.39 10.63
C ASP A 108 -15.28 0.52 10.40
N ALA A 109 -16.07 0.04 11.35
CA ALA A 109 -17.52 0.20 11.34
C ALA A 109 -17.94 1.65 11.63
N ALA A 110 -17.08 2.43 12.31
CA ALA A 110 -17.27 3.84 12.62
C ALA A 110 -16.69 4.79 11.56
N ALA A 111 -15.76 4.32 10.71
CA ALA A 111 -15.23 5.12 9.62
C ALA A 111 -16.30 5.31 8.55
N SER A 112 -16.80 6.53 8.45
CA SER A 112 -17.73 7.06 7.45
C SER A 112 -17.18 7.08 6.01
N GLY A 113 -16.08 6.35 5.77
CA GLY A 113 -15.48 6.20 4.46
C GLY A 113 -16.51 5.66 3.47
N ARG A 114 -16.56 6.29 2.30
CA ARG A 114 -17.29 5.79 1.14
C ARG A 114 -16.25 5.36 0.14
N GLY A 115 -16.47 4.22 -0.50
CA GLY A 115 -15.57 3.80 -1.56
C GLY A 115 -15.77 4.62 -2.83
N PHE A 116 -15.05 4.21 -3.87
CA PHE A 116 -15.07 4.86 -5.16
C PHE A 116 -16.47 4.86 -5.79
N ILE A 117 -16.79 5.95 -6.48
CA ILE A 117 -18.03 6.08 -7.23
C ILE A 117 -18.06 5.00 -8.33
N THR A 118 -19.22 4.37 -8.49
CA THR A 118 -19.50 3.35 -9.50
C THR A 118 -20.94 3.51 -10.02
N SER A 119 -21.36 2.61 -10.92
CA SER A 119 -22.75 2.55 -11.40
C SER A 119 -23.52 1.38 -10.76
N LEU A 120 -24.81 1.58 -10.53
CA LEU A 120 -25.76 0.55 -10.10
C LEU A 120 -27.09 0.78 -10.82
N ALA A 121 -27.45 -0.10 -11.75
CA ALA A 121 -28.73 -0.05 -12.48
C ALA A 121 -29.06 1.34 -13.07
N GLY A 122 -28.09 1.96 -13.75
CA GLY A 122 -28.26 3.29 -14.35
C GLY A 122 -28.20 4.46 -13.37
N LYS A 123 -27.90 4.23 -12.09
CA LYS A 123 -27.69 5.27 -11.07
C LYS A 123 -26.23 5.34 -10.65
N TRP A 124 -25.81 6.49 -10.16
CA TRP A 124 -24.56 6.62 -9.42
C TRP A 124 -24.68 5.87 -8.10
N ALA A 125 -23.63 5.15 -7.72
CA ALA A 125 -23.55 4.45 -6.46
C ALA A 125 -22.15 4.53 -5.87
N ARG A 126 -22.03 4.25 -4.58
CA ARG A 126 -20.75 4.07 -3.92
C ARG A 126 -20.85 2.96 -2.87
N PRO A 127 -19.81 2.14 -2.71
CA PRO A 127 -19.80 1.14 -1.66
C PRO A 127 -19.68 1.81 -0.31
N SER A 128 -20.32 1.21 0.69
CA SER A 128 -20.41 1.73 2.06
C SER A 128 -20.42 0.59 3.08
N GLY A 129 -19.95 0.89 4.28
CA GLY A 129 -19.81 -0.07 5.37
C GLY A 129 -18.78 -1.18 5.10
N ARG A 130 -18.60 -2.07 6.08
CA ARG A 130 -17.58 -3.13 6.06
C ARG A 130 -17.65 -4.09 4.86
N HIS A 131 -18.84 -4.28 4.30
CA HIS A 131 -19.06 -5.21 3.19
C HIS A 131 -19.00 -4.51 1.83
N GLY A 132 -18.84 -3.19 1.78
CA GLY A 132 -18.88 -2.43 0.54
C GLY A 132 -20.22 -2.54 -0.18
N SER A 133 -21.33 -2.58 0.56
CA SER A 133 -22.66 -2.62 -0.03
C SER A 133 -22.90 -1.33 -0.84
N LEU A 134 -23.28 -1.50 -2.11
CA LEU A 134 -23.51 -0.38 -3.01
C LEU A 134 -24.76 0.40 -2.59
N GLN A 135 -24.57 1.69 -2.34
CA GLN A 135 -25.66 2.63 -2.09
C GLN A 135 -25.76 3.61 -3.26
N ALA A 136 -26.92 3.61 -3.92
CA ALA A 136 -27.23 4.59 -4.95
C ALA A 136 -27.32 6.01 -4.35
N PHE A 137 -26.88 7.01 -5.10
CA PHE A 137 -27.00 8.42 -4.71
C PHE A 137 -27.18 9.31 -5.95
N VAL A 138 -27.57 10.57 -5.73
CA VAL A 138 -27.63 11.61 -6.77
C VAL A 138 -26.46 12.57 -6.54
N PRO A 139 -25.51 12.71 -7.48
CA PRO A 139 -24.42 13.66 -7.34
C PRO A 139 -24.95 15.09 -7.31
N GLN A 140 -24.45 15.89 -6.38
CA GLN A 140 -24.67 17.32 -6.36
C GLN A 140 -23.46 17.95 -7.08
N LEU A 141 -23.68 18.43 -8.30
CA LEU A 141 -22.68 19.18 -9.06
C LEU A 141 -22.84 20.65 -8.66
N VAL A 142 -21.77 21.24 -8.15
CA VAL A 142 -21.67 22.66 -7.82
C VAL A 142 -20.96 23.41 -8.92
#